data_AF-A0A812W419-F1
#
_entry.id   AF-A0A812W419-F1
#
_cell.length_a   1.000
_cell.length_b   1.000
_cell.length_c   1.000
_cell.angle_alpha   90.00
_cell.angle_beta   90.00
_cell.angle_gamma   90.00
#
_symmetry.space_group_name_H-M   'P 1'
#
loop_
_entity.id
_entity.type
_entity.pdbx_description
1 polymer ?
#
loop_
_entity_poly.entity_id
_entity_poly.type
_entity_poly.pdbx_seq_one_letter_code
_entity_poly.pdbx_strand_id
1 'polypeptide(L)'
;MVTSLARTDPAKLRFKRLLKELHDASAVLTSSEILRVVASLSEHLLVLHSDFAKPLLLVAAQRLAVANADPSDASQLTSSCLSMGLFIASASDATQAAEARAALEKLLPQALEAACPPSASQAEYLAKPLLAAALCWPLHVDTSAAVSVVLAEETFWRSTRQDAAFAGAPKSVARSVGALGLLQAKGAGLPGVPRRVLRLLDLDRLDLELPELILLRHGLLGLGLGEHRLSQQALELAEARSAARGAAAVSMHEMCETLGLLRIMGRLTPDEPLVFDFIRSAVNSVDRLRRGERLILRGHLEHLARQLDFDPGVSWEELAQAPPFPAGSPEAALCLLARYDWFSRKNRAHVSWYRNRGRLR
;
A
#
# COMPACT_ATOMS: atom_id res chain seq x y z
N MET A 1 32.02 -28.47 11.06
CA MET A 1 32.01 -27.01 10.85
C MET A 1 31.93 -26.74 9.36
N VAL A 2 30.75 -26.45 8.84
CA VAL A 2 30.55 -26.05 7.43
C VAL A 2 30.14 -24.59 7.44
N THR A 3 31.06 -23.73 7.00
CA THR A 3 30.79 -22.32 6.74
C THR A 3 29.85 -22.23 5.55
N SER A 4 28.59 -21.90 5.82
CA SER A 4 27.60 -21.50 4.82
C SER A 4 28.09 -20.21 4.14
N LEU A 5 28.82 -20.35 3.03
CA LEU A 5 29.06 -19.29 2.06
C LEU A 5 27.70 -18.78 1.58
N ALA A 6 27.27 -17.65 2.15
CA ALA A 6 26.08 -16.92 1.73
C ALA A 6 26.21 -16.63 0.24
N ARG A 7 25.52 -17.41 -0.59
CA ARG A 7 25.39 -17.13 -2.03
C ARG A 7 24.71 -15.78 -2.17
N THR A 8 25.51 -14.74 -2.37
CA THR A 8 25.04 -13.40 -2.68
C THR A 8 24.30 -13.46 -4.00
N ASP A 9 23.01 -13.22 -3.90
CA ASP A 9 22.11 -13.23 -5.02
C ASP A 9 22.56 -12.22 -6.10
N PRO A 10 22.76 -12.64 -7.37
CA PRO A 10 23.17 -11.73 -8.45
C PRO A 10 22.17 -10.58 -8.69
N ALA A 11 20.89 -10.74 -8.33
CA ALA A 11 19.91 -9.65 -8.37
C ALA A 11 20.12 -8.67 -7.20
N LYS A 12 20.43 -9.15 -5.98
CA LYS A 12 20.88 -8.30 -4.86
C LYS A 12 22.20 -7.60 -5.18
N LEU A 13 23.11 -8.21 -5.93
CA LEU A 13 24.36 -7.57 -6.38
C LEU A 13 24.11 -6.52 -7.46
N ARG A 14 23.24 -6.79 -8.44
CA ARG A 14 22.83 -5.79 -9.45
C ARG A 14 22.05 -4.64 -8.84
N PHE A 15 21.17 -4.90 -7.89
CA PHE A 15 20.42 -3.87 -7.18
C PHE A 15 21.28 -3.12 -6.17
N LYS A 16 22.22 -3.78 -5.46
CA LYS A 16 23.24 -3.10 -4.66
C LYS A 16 24.16 -2.26 -5.54
N ARG A 17 24.47 -2.70 -6.77
CA ARG A 17 25.16 -1.86 -7.76
C ARG A 17 24.30 -0.69 -8.19
N LEU A 18 23.02 -0.88 -8.53
CA LEU A 18 22.10 0.21 -8.88
C LEU A 18 21.89 1.19 -7.72
N LEU A 19 21.76 0.71 -6.47
CA LEU A 19 21.68 1.54 -5.27
C LEU A 19 22.99 2.26 -5.01
N LYS A 20 24.12 1.59 -5.19
CA LYS A 20 25.44 2.18 -5.08
C LYS A 20 25.68 3.19 -6.19
N GLU A 21 25.25 2.91 -7.41
CA GLU A 21 25.29 3.81 -8.57
C GLU A 21 24.33 4.98 -8.37
N LEU A 22 23.15 4.80 -7.78
CA LEU A 22 22.24 5.89 -7.38
C LEU A 22 22.80 6.70 -6.22
N HIS A 23 23.47 6.08 -5.26
CA HIS A 23 24.11 6.75 -4.12
C HIS A 23 25.37 7.51 -4.56
N ASP A 24 26.21 6.89 -5.37
CA ASP A 24 27.41 7.46 -5.97
C ASP A 24 27.00 8.55 -7.00
N ALA A 25 25.94 8.33 -7.78
CA ALA A 25 25.34 9.35 -8.64
C ALA A 25 24.54 10.39 -7.85
N SER A 26 24.15 10.15 -6.58
CA SER A 26 23.49 11.18 -5.75
C SER A 26 24.43 12.32 -5.37
N ALA A 27 25.74 12.17 -5.62
CA ALA A 27 26.70 13.26 -5.57
C ALA A 27 26.65 14.16 -6.83
N VAL A 28 26.00 13.71 -7.91
CA VAL A 28 25.95 14.36 -9.23
C VAL A 28 24.51 14.74 -9.63
N LEU A 29 23.52 13.94 -9.23
CA LEU A 29 22.09 14.17 -9.48
C LEU A 29 21.57 15.29 -8.59
N THR A 30 20.78 16.18 -9.19
CA THR A 30 20.04 17.20 -8.45
C THR A 30 18.97 16.57 -7.57
N SER A 31 18.58 17.25 -6.49
CA SER A 31 17.52 16.79 -5.58
C SER A 31 16.21 16.48 -6.33
N SER A 32 15.88 17.24 -7.37
CA SER A 32 14.70 17.00 -8.23
C SER A 32 14.79 15.69 -9.02
N GLU A 33 15.96 15.31 -9.54
CA GLU A 33 16.13 14.07 -10.31
C GLU A 33 15.99 12.82 -9.43
N ILE A 34 16.58 12.86 -8.23
CA ILE A 34 16.41 11.79 -7.23
C ILE A 34 14.93 11.65 -6.87
N LEU A 35 14.23 12.78 -6.70
CA LEU A 35 12.82 12.77 -6.37
C LEU A 35 11.92 12.24 -7.47
N ARG A 36 12.26 12.50 -8.74
CA ARG A 36 11.55 11.90 -9.89
C ARG A 36 11.73 10.39 -9.94
N VAL A 37 12.95 9.89 -9.70
CA VAL A 37 13.20 8.45 -9.65
C VAL A 37 12.43 7.82 -8.49
N VAL A 38 12.43 8.44 -7.32
CA VAL A 38 11.71 7.95 -6.15
C VAL A 38 10.20 7.99 -6.38
N ALA A 39 9.64 9.09 -6.89
CA ALA A 39 8.22 9.23 -7.22
C ALA A 39 7.78 8.17 -8.25
N SER A 40 8.57 7.93 -9.28
CA SER A 40 8.29 6.89 -10.27
C SER A 40 8.36 5.47 -9.68
N LEU A 41 9.27 5.24 -8.72
CA LEU A 41 9.40 3.95 -8.06
C LEU A 41 8.33 3.72 -6.98
N SER A 42 7.88 4.77 -6.31
CA SER A 42 6.90 4.71 -5.20
C SER A 42 5.46 4.69 -5.65
N GLU A 43 5.17 5.10 -6.89
CA GLU A 43 3.87 4.84 -7.53
C GLU A 43 3.54 3.35 -7.58
N HIS A 44 4.55 2.49 -7.48
CA HIS A 44 4.37 1.05 -7.30
C HIS A 44 4.46 0.68 -5.81
N LEU A 45 3.31 0.46 -5.17
CA LEU A 45 3.20 0.05 -3.76
C LEU A 45 4.03 -1.19 -3.44
N LEU A 46 4.23 -2.06 -4.45
CA LEU A 46 5.10 -3.23 -4.35
C LEU A 46 6.57 -2.91 -4.13
N VAL A 47 7.08 -1.85 -4.74
CA VAL A 47 8.47 -1.44 -4.55
C VAL A 47 8.68 -1.10 -3.08
N LEU A 48 7.75 -0.36 -2.47
CA LEU A 48 7.79 0.12 -1.08
C LEU A 48 7.75 -1.00 -0.04
N HIS A 49 7.10 -2.13 -0.33
CA HIS A 49 7.07 -3.30 0.55
C HIS A 49 8.27 -4.24 0.42
N SER A 50 9.17 -3.98 -0.51
CA SER A 50 10.38 -4.78 -0.65
C SER A 50 11.48 -4.28 0.30
N ASP A 51 12.34 -5.18 0.78
CA ASP A 51 13.58 -4.80 1.51
C ASP A 51 14.50 -3.88 0.70
N PHE A 52 14.21 -3.71 -0.59
CA PHE A 52 14.94 -2.91 -1.56
C PHE A 52 14.48 -1.44 -1.62
N ALA A 53 13.26 -1.12 -1.19
CA ALA A 53 12.75 0.25 -1.12
C ALA A 53 13.34 1.06 0.03
N LYS A 54 13.62 0.39 1.16
CA LYS A 54 14.03 1.05 2.41
C LYS A 54 15.24 1.98 2.23
N PRO A 55 16.34 1.59 1.54
CA PRO A 55 17.49 2.47 1.34
C PRO A 55 17.21 3.62 0.36
N LEU A 56 16.40 3.39 -0.68
CA LEU A 56 16.03 4.41 -1.67
C LEU A 56 15.17 5.51 -1.06
N LEU A 57 14.20 5.13 -0.24
CA LEU A 57 13.28 6.06 0.43
C LEU A 57 13.96 6.80 1.57
N LEU A 58 14.92 6.17 2.25
CA LEU A 58 15.77 6.83 3.24
C LEU A 58 16.61 7.94 2.59
N VAL A 59 17.27 7.64 1.45
CA VAL A 59 18.01 8.65 0.68
C VAL A 59 17.08 9.75 0.18
N ALA A 60 15.87 9.41 -0.27
CA ALA A 60 14.86 10.39 -0.67
C ALA A 60 14.46 11.30 0.48
N ALA A 61 14.13 10.74 1.65
CA ALA A 61 13.74 11.47 2.85
C ALA A 61 14.85 12.42 3.34
N GLN A 62 16.11 11.96 3.31
CA GLN A 62 17.28 12.77 3.69
C GLN A 62 17.52 13.93 2.71
N ARG A 63 17.25 13.74 1.41
CA ARG A 63 17.43 14.79 0.39
C ARG A 63 16.26 15.77 0.33
N LEU A 64 15.05 15.29 0.56
CA LEU A 64 13.83 16.10 0.68
C LEU A 64 13.85 17.05 1.88
N ALA A 65 14.46 16.65 2.99
CA ALA A 65 14.68 17.54 4.13
C ALA A 65 15.56 18.76 3.80
N VAL A 66 16.24 18.76 2.65
CA VAL A 66 17.19 19.81 2.21
C VAL A 66 16.65 20.63 1.02
N ALA A 67 15.68 20.12 0.27
CA ALA A 67 15.20 20.77 -0.96
C ALA A 67 13.99 21.69 -0.70
N ASN A 68 14.13 22.97 -1.03
CA ASN A 68 13.06 23.98 -1.02
C ASN A 68 13.02 24.71 -2.39
N ALA A 69 11.80 25.04 -2.85
CA ALA A 69 11.42 26.28 -3.55
C ALA A 69 11.14 26.37 -5.07
N ASP A 70 10.51 25.38 -5.75
CA ASP A 70 9.92 25.63 -7.10
C ASP A 70 8.52 25.00 -7.34
N PRO A 71 7.57 25.63 -8.07
CA PRO A 71 6.20 25.10 -8.26
C PRO A 71 6.08 23.99 -9.32
N SER A 72 7.07 23.78 -10.20
CA SER A 72 7.20 22.53 -10.97
C SER A 72 7.47 21.32 -10.07
N ASP A 73 7.80 21.59 -8.80
CA ASP A 73 7.97 20.61 -7.74
C ASP A 73 6.63 20.20 -7.13
N ALA A 74 5.48 20.84 -7.36
CA ALA A 74 4.23 20.48 -6.68
C ALA A 74 3.81 19.00 -6.93
N SER A 75 3.89 18.53 -8.17
CA SER A 75 3.65 17.11 -8.51
C SER A 75 4.71 16.17 -7.89
N GLN A 76 5.96 16.61 -7.88
CA GLN A 76 7.08 15.83 -7.33
C GLN A 76 6.98 15.76 -5.81
N LEU A 77 6.57 16.84 -5.17
CA LEU A 77 6.46 17.04 -3.73
C LEU A 77 5.24 16.31 -3.17
N THR A 78 4.10 16.33 -3.88
CA THR A 78 2.92 15.50 -3.56
C THR A 78 3.20 14.01 -3.69
N SER A 79 3.90 13.60 -4.75
CA SER A 79 4.35 12.21 -4.93
C SER A 79 5.39 11.80 -3.89
N SER A 80 6.29 12.71 -3.52
CA SER A 80 7.29 12.50 -2.47
C SER A 80 6.66 12.33 -1.10
N CYS A 81 5.65 13.15 -0.76
CA CYS A 81 4.87 13.00 0.47
C CYS A 81 4.23 11.61 0.55
N LEU A 82 3.57 11.17 -0.52
CA LEU A 82 2.99 9.83 -0.57
C LEU A 82 4.06 8.74 -0.39
N SER A 83 5.20 8.87 -1.07
CA SER A 83 6.33 7.94 -0.96
C SER A 83 6.83 7.81 0.48
N MET A 84 7.04 8.94 1.16
CA MET A 84 7.46 8.98 2.55
C MET A 84 6.39 8.43 3.48
N GLY A 85 5.12 8.76 3.25
CA GLY A 85 4.02 8.27 4.05
C GLY A 85 3.90 6.74 4.01
N LEU A 86 4.00 6.18 2.80
CA LEU A 86 4.04 4.74 2.57
C LEU A 86 5.30 4.10 3.16
N PHE A 87 6.47 4.75 3.07
CA PHE A 87 7.69 4.27 3.71
C PHE A 87 7.52 4.16 5.23
N ILE A 88 7.11 5.24 5.89
CA ILE A 88 6.91 5.29 7.35
C ILE A 88 5.93 4.20 7.79
N ALA A 89 4.82 4.03 7.09
CA ALA A 89 3.81 3.04 7.41
C ALA A 89 4.26 1.58 7.14
N SER A 90 5.27 1.37 6.28
CA SER A 90 5.84 0.05 5.99
C SER A 90 7.12 -0.27 6.78
N ALA A 91 7.77 0.73 7.38
CA ALA A 91 9.06 0.60 8.03
C ALA A 91 8.96 -0.23 9.31
N SER A 92 9.88 -1.18 9.48
CA SER A 92 10.01 -1.98 10.71
C SER A 92 11.05 -1.42 11.68
N ASP A 93 11.90 -0.49 11.22
CA ASP A 93 12.92 0.18 12.02
C ASP A 93 12.42 1.55 12.48
N ALA A 94 12.31 1.72 13.80
CA ALA A 94 11.77 2.92 14.43
C ALA A 94 12.66 4.16 14.19
N THR A 95 13.98 4.00 14.05
CA THR A 95 14.90 5.15 13.90
C THR A 95 14.80 5.78 12.52
N GLN A 96 14.77 4.97 11.47
CA GLN A 96 14.61 5.44 10.09
C GLN A 96 13.21 5.99 9.83
N ALA A 97 12.20 5.37 10.45
CA ALA A 97 10.83 5.88 10.41
C ALA A 97 10.72 7.28 11.06
N ALA A 98 11.51 7.55 12.11
CA ALA A 98 11.53 8.86 12.77
C ALA A 98 12.13 9.96 11.88
N GLU A 99 13.23 9.70 11.18
CA GLU A 99 13.83 10.68 10.24
C GLU A 99 12.88 11.02 9.09
N ALA A 100 12.29 10.00 8.46
CA ALA A 100 11.33 10.19 7.39
C ALA A 100 10.06 10.90 7.88
N ARG A 101 9.60 10.62 9.09
CA ARG A 101 8.47 11.30 9.72
C ARG A 101 8.77 12.78 9.96
N ALA A 102 9.93 13.12 10.49
CA ALA A 102 10.32 14.52 10.69
C ALA A 102 10.43 15.29 9.36
N ALA A 103 10.88 14.64 8.28
CA ALA A 103 10.89 15.23 6.94
C ALA A 103 9.46 15.43 6.39
N LEU A 104 8.60 14.42 6.54
CA LEU A 104 7.19 14.49 6.11
C LEU A 104 6.42 15.58 6.86
N GLU A 105 6.65 15.75 8.17
CA GLU A 105 6.02 16.81 8.97
C GLU A 105 6.33 18.21 8.44
N LYS A 106 7.52 18.44 7.86
CA LYS A 106 7.90 19.73 7.26
C LYS A 106 7.31 19.95 5.87
N LEU A 107 7.24 18.90 5.07
CA LEU A 107 6.87 18.99 3.65
C LEU A 107 5.37 18.88 3.40
N LEU A 108 4.67 18.15 4.26
CA LEU A 108 3.24 17.90 4.09
C LEU A 108 2.40 19.18 4.09
N PRO A 109 2.63 20.19 4.95
CA PRO A 109 1.93 21.48 4.85
C PRO A 109 2.16 22.14 3.49
N GLN A 110 3.40 22.22 3.03
CA GLN A 110 3.76 22.79 1.73
C GLN A 110 3.11 22.02 0.57
N ALA A 111 2.98 20.70 0.68
CA ALA A 111 2.33 19.85 -0.32
C ALA A 111 0.84 20.12 -0.43
N LEU A 112 0.17 20.26 0.72
CA LEU A 112 -1.25 20.53 0.78
C LEU A 112 -1.55 21.96 0.31
N GLU A 113 -0.70 22.93 0.65
CA GLU A 113 -0.80 24.31 0.18
C GLU A 113 -0.53 24.43 -1.32
N ALA A 114 0.54 23.83 -1.85
CA ALA A 114 0.86 23.85 -3.27
C ALA A 114 -0.19 23.13 -4.14
N ALA A 115 -0.94 22.22 -3.54
CA ALA A 115 -2.04 21.52 -4.19
C ALA A 115 -3.37 22.30 -4.14
N CYS A 116 -3.42 23.45 -3.45
CA CYS A 116 -4.61 24.31 -3.32
C CYS A 116 -4.43 25.67 -4.01
N PRO A 117 -5.44 26.16 -4.77
CA PRO A 117 -6.61 25.42 -5.25
C PRO A 117 -6.21 24.46 -6.39
N PRO A 118 -6.74 23.23 -6.44
CA PRO A 118 -6.48 22.32 -7.54
C PRO A 118 -7.07 22.88 -8.83
N SER A 119 -6.28 22.97 -9.90
CA SER A 119 -6.87 23.14 -11.23
C SER A 119 -7.60 21.86 -11.65
N ALA A 120 -8.52 21.98 -12.61
CA ALA A 120 -9.42 20.89 -13.00
C ALA A 120 -8.72 19.60 -13.44
N SER A 121 -7.51 19.72 -13.97
CA SER A 121 -6.68 18.61 -14.44
C SER A 121 -5.77 18.00 -13.38
N GLN A 122 -5.81 18.47 -12.13
CA GLN A 122 -4.78 18.23 -11.11
C GLN A 122 -5.28 17.58 -9.81
N ALA A 123 -6.40 16.83 -9.86
CA ALA A 123 -6.98 16.16 -8.68
C ALA A 123 -6.00 15.23 -7.94
N GLU A 124 -4.98 14.68 -8.63
CA GLU A 124 -3.93 13.87 -8.01
C GLU A 124 -3.06 14.63 -7.00
N TYR A 125 -2.93 15.95 -7.15
CA TYR A 125 -2.07 16.75 -6.28
C TYR A 125 -2.58 16.82 -4.84
N LEU A 126 -3.88 16.69 -4.62
CA LEU A 126 -4.44 16.64 -3.26
C LEU A 126 -4.54 15.22 -2.72
N ALA A 127 -4.85 14.24 -3.58
CA ALA A 127 -5.06 12.85 -3.14
C ALA A 127 -3.79 12.22 -2.54
N LYS A 128 -2.62 12.46 -3.16
CA LYS A 128 -1.32 11.92 -2.73
C LYS A 128 -0.89 12.42 -1.32
N PRO A 129 -0.83 13.73 -1.03
CA PRO A 129 -0.45 14.22 0.29
C PRO A 129 -1.52 13.93 1.35
N LEU A 130 -2.82 13.95 1.01
CA LEU A 130 -3.86 13.53 1.94
C LEU A 130 -3.69 12.07 2.38
N LEU A 131 -3.40 11.17 1.44
CA LEU A 131 -3.15 9.77 1.76
C LEU A 131 -1.87 9.62 2.60
N ALA A 132 -0.81 10.36 2.29
CA ALA A 132 0.39 10.41 3.12
C ALA A 132 0.09 10.82 4.58
N ALA A 133 -0.71 11.88 4.75
CA ALA A 133 -1.16 12.36 6.05
C ALA A 133 -1.95 11.28 6.81
N ALA A 134 -2.87 10.61 6.11
CA ALA A 134 -3.69 9.55 6.66
C ALA A 134 -2.86 8.35 7.16
N LEU A 135 -1.85 7.95 6.39
CA LEU A 135 -1.00 6.81 6.73
C LEU A 135 -0.13 7.09 7.96
N CYS A 136 0.39 8.31 8.11
CA CYS A 136 1.31 8.66 9.19
C CYS A 136 0.67 9.32 10.42
N TRP A 137 -0.66 9.45 10.43
CA TRP A 137 -1.37 10.02 11.57
C TRP A 137 -1.10 9.23 12.87
N PRO A 138 -0.83 9.91 14.01
CA PRO A 138 -0.89 11.36 14.20
C PRO A 138 0.43 12.05 13.83
N LEU A 139 0.44 12.91 12.80
CA LEU A 139 1.54 13.85 12.59
C LEU A 139 1.27 15.06 13.49
N HIS A 140 2.24 15.49 14.29
CA HIS A 140 1.99 16.52 15.31
C HIS A 140 1.56 17.88 14.69
N VAL A 141 0.41 18.36 15.15
CA VAL A 141 -0.16 19.73 15.21
C VAL A 141 -0.46 20.53 13.92
N ASP A 142 0.35 20.58 12.86
CA ASP A 142 0.05 21.49 11.72
C ASP A 142 -0.72 20.85 10.55
N THR A 143 -0.78 19.52 10.50
CA THR A 143 -1.46 18.79 9.42
C THR A 143 -2.98 18.86 9.50
N SER A 144 -3.53 19.00 10.71
CA SER A 144 -4.98 19.13 10.93
C SER A 144 -5.55 20.41 10.32
N ALA A 145 -4.83 21.53 10.44
CA ALA A 145 -5.21 22.80 9.85
C ALA A 145 -5.17 22.74 8.32
N ALA A 146 -4.08 22.20 7.75
CA ALA A 146 -3.94 22.05 6.30
C ALA A 146 -5.00 21.12 5.70
N VAL A 147 -5.30 19.99 6.35
CA VAL A 147 -6.40 19.09 5.94
C VAL A 147 -7.76 19.81 6.02
N SER A 148 -7.98 20.64 7.06
CA SER A 148 -9.21 21.41 7.20
C SER A 148 -9.39 22.44 6.08
N VAL A 149 -8.30 23.09 5.65
CA VAL A 149 -8.30 24.01 4.49
C VAL A 149 -8.69 23.24 3.22
N VAL A 150 -8.04 22.11 2.94
CA VAL A 150 -8.37 21.27 1.77
C VAL A 150 -9.84 20.84 1.77
N LEU A 151 -10.40 20.50 2.93
CA LEU A 151 -11.79 20.08 3.06
C LEU A 151 -12.80 21.24 2.98
N ALA A 152 -12.38 22.47 3.26
CA ALA A 152 -13.18 23.66 3.06
C ALA A 152 -13.26 24.06 1.58
N GLU A 153 -12.23 23.75 0.80
CA GLU A 153 -12.15 24.11 -0.61
C GLU A 153 -13.22 23.43 -1.47
N GLU A 154 -14.07 24.24 -2.11
CA GLU A 154 -15.12 23.74 -3.00
C GLU A 154 -14.53 23.07 -4.24
N THR A 155 -13.34 23.52 -4.68
CA THR A 155 -12.59 22.98 -5.81
C THR A 155 -12.13 21.53 -5.58
N PHE A 156 -11.78 21.16 -4.34
CA PHE A 156 -11.52 19.78 -3.95
C PHE A 156 -12.78 18.91 -4.14
N TRP A 157 -13.93 19.38 -3.68
CA TRP A 157 -15.19 18.63 -3.84
C TRP A 157 -15.69 18.62 -5.29
N ARG A 158 -15.44 19.68 -6.05
CA ARG A 158 -15.73 19.74 -7.49
C ARG A 158 -14.81 18.83 -8.30
N SER A 159 -13.54 18.66 -7.91
CA SER A 159 -12.66 17.70 -8.57
C SER A 159 -13.03 16.24 -8.25
N THR A 160 -13.68 15.99 -7.10
CA THR A 160 -14.34 14.72 -6.82
C THR A 160 -15.71 14.57 -7.50
N ARG A 161 -16.30 15.68 -7.97
CA ARG A 161 -17.56 15.70 -8.71
C ARG A 161 -17.24 15.37 -10.17
N GLN A 162 -17.86 14.30 -10.64
CA GLN A 162 -17.61 13.74 -11.97
C GLN A 162 -18.27 14.57 -13.09
N ASP A 163 -17.91 15.84 -13.20
CA ASP A 163 -18.23 16.61 -14.40
C ASP A 163 -17.42 16.05 -15.57
N ALA A 164 -18.03 15.99 -16.77
CA ALA A 164 -17.40 15.41 -17.96
C ALA A 164 -16.05 16.05 -18.36
N ALA A 165 -15.74 17.24 -17.84
CA ALA A 165 -14.45 17.92 -17.98
C ALA A 165 -13.35 17.41 -17.01
N PHE A 166 -13.72 16.60 -16.00
CA PHE A 166 -12.87 16.14 -14.88
C PHE A 166 -12.78 14.60 -14.81
N ALA A 167 -13.30 13.88 -15.81
CA ALA A 167 -13.28 12.42 -15.92
C ALA A 167 -11.87 11.77 -15.97
N GLY A 168 -10.80 12.55 -15.79
CA GLY A 168 -9.41 12.13 -16.00
C GLY A 168 -8.73 11.44 -14.83
N ALA A 169 -9.31 11.38 -13.62
CA ALA A 169 -8.58 10.88 -12.45
C ALA A 169 -9.42 10.06 -11.43
N PRO A 170 -10.08 8.96 -11.86
CA PRO A 170 -10.89 8.12 -10.97
C PRO A 170 -10.08 7.55 -9.78
N LYS A 171 -8.78 7.28 -9.98
CA LYS A 171 -7.87 6.81 -8.90
C LYS A 171 -7.69 7.86 -7.79
N SER A 172 -7.67 9.15 -8.12
CA SER A 172 -7.53 10.23 -7.13
C SER A 172 -8.73 10.30 -6.21
N VAL A 173 -9.94 10.10 -6.75
CA VAL A 173 -11.18 10.08 -5.97
C VAL A 173 -11.14 8.96 -4.93
N ALA A 174 -10.80 7.74 -5.35
CA ALA A 174 -10.64 6.61 -4.45
C ALA A 174 -9.58 6.86 -3.36
N ARG A 175 -8.44 7.44 -3.74
CA ARG A 175 -7.35 7.80 -2.80
C ARG A 175 -7.76 8.88 -1.80
N SER A 176 -8.46 9.92 -2.24
CA SER A 176 -8.97 10.98 -1.37
C SER A 176 -10.02 10.44 -0.39
N VAL A 177 -11.01 9.66 -0.86
CA VAL A 177 -12.02 9.06 0.03
C VAL A 177 -11.36 8.08 1.02
N GLY A 178 -10.43 7.26 0.53
CA GLY A 178 -9.60 6.37 1.37
C GLY A 178 -8.86 7.14 2.45
N ALA A 179 -8.13 8.18 2.08
CA ALA A 179 -7.39 9.04 3.01
C ALA A 179 -8.29 9.67 4.07
N LEU A 180 -9.43 10.24 3.66
CA LEU A 180 -10.37 10.87 4.59
C LEU A 180 -10.99 9.89 5.56
N GLY A 181 -11.35 8.68 5.10
CA GLY A 181 -11.85 7.65 5.99
C GLY A 181 -10.80 7.12 6.96
N LEU A 182 -9.56 6.96 6.51
CA LEU A 182 -8.44 6.58 7.39
C LEU A 182 -8.17 7.66 8.44
N LEU A 183 -8.17 8.94 8.07
CA LEU A 183 -8.05 10.06 9.00
C LEU A 183 -9.20 10.08 10.02
N GLN A 184 -10.43 9.89 9.54
CA GLN A 184 -11.62 9.83 10.41
C GLN A 184 -11.55 8.67 11.40
N ALA A 185 -11.19 7.47 10.93
CA ALA A 185 -11.03 6.28 11.78
C ALA A 185 -9.94 6.46 12.85
N LYS A 186 -8.91 7.27 12.55
CA LYS A 186 -7.83 7.64 13.47
C LYS A 186 -8.15 8.88 14.34
N GLY A 187 -9.39 9.39 14.28
CA GLY A 187 -9.87 10.43 15.19
C GLY A 187 -9.64 11.88 14.72
N ALA A 188 -9.40 12.12 13.42
CA ALA A 188 -9.21 13.47 12.90
C ALA A 188 -10.45 14.38 13.03
N GLY A 189 -11.64 13.82 13.22
CA GLY A 189 -12.88 14.57 13.46
C GLY A 189 -13.30 15.41 12.26
N LEU A 190 -13.79 14.77 11.20
CA LEU A 190 -14.16 15.35 9.91
C LEU A 190 -15.70 15.50 9.75
N PRO A 191 -16.35 16.48 10.42
CA PRO A 191 -17.79 16.62 10.37
C PRO A 191 -18.27 16.97 8.95
N GLY A 192 -19.37 16.34 8.52
CA GLY A 192 -20.00 16.63 7.24
C GLY A 192 -19.34 15.99 6.01
N VAL A 193 -18.10 15.49 6.13
CA VAL A 193 -17.40 14.74 5.06
C VAL A 193 -18.20 13.53 4.58
N PRO A 194 -18.76 12.65 5.45
CA PRO A 194 -19.54 11.50 4.99
C PRO A 194 -20.72 11.91 4.10
N ARG A 195 -21.45 12.96 4.48
CA ARG A 195 -22.58 13.48 3.70
C ARG A 195 -22.15 14.03 2.34
N ARG A 196 -20.98 14.66 2.25
CA ARG A 196 -20.44 15.19 0.98
C ARG A 196 -20.02 14.05 0.06
N VAL A 197 -19.31 13.05 0.58
CA VAL A 197 -18.93 11.85 -0.19
C VAL A 197 -20.16 11.17 -0.79
N LEU A 198 -21.22 10.96 0.00
CA LEU A 198 -22.46 10.35 -0.49
C LEU A 198 -23.15 11.13 -1.63
N ARG A 199 -23.04 12.47 -1.63
CA ARG A 199 -23.67 13.31 -2.65
C ARG A 199 -22.90 13.37 -3.96
N LEU A 200 -21.59 13.14 -3.91
CA LEU A 200 -20.68 13.44 -5.01
C LEU A 200 -20.07 12.18 -5.63
N LEU A 201 -20.04 11.07 -4.89
CA LEU A 201 -19.46 9.82 -5.34
C LEU A 201 -20.50 8.96 -6.07
N ASP A 202 -20.23 8.62 -7.33
CA ASP A 202 -21.00 7.68 -8.13
C ASP A 202 -20.05 6.58 -8.67
N LEU A 203 -20.14 5.38 -8.11
CA LEU A 203 -19.21 4.28 -8.44
C LEU A 203 -19.42 3.71 -9.83
N ASP A 204 -20.64 3.79 -10.37
CA ASP A 204 -20.97 3.24 -11.68
C ASP A 204 -20.23 3.97 -12.82
N ARG A 205 -19.67 5.16 -12.50
CA ARG A 205 -18.89 6.00 -13.41
C ARG A 205 -17.38 5.93 -13.19
N LEU A 206 -16.92 5.14 -12.21
CA LEU A 206 -15.49 5.00 -11.91
C LEU A 206 -14.94 3.67 -12.42
N ASP A 207 -14.00 3.74 -13.37
CA ASP A 207 -13.19 2.58 -13.72
C ASP A 207 -12.00 2.48 -12.76
N LEU A 208 -12.17 1.69 -11.69
CA LEU A 208 -11.18 1.49 -10.63
C LEU A 208 -10.53 0.10 -10.74
N GLU A 209 -9.23 0.09 -10.49
CA GLU A 209 -8.46 -1.13 -10.26
C GLU A 209 -8.68 -1.64 -8.83
N LEU A 210 -8.23 -2.88 -8.58
CA LEU A 210 -8.43 -3.55 -7.30
C LEU A 210 -7.85 -2.77 -6.08
N PRO A 211 -6.63 -2.20 -6.12
CA PRO A 211 -6.10 -1.44 -4.99
C PRO A 211 -6.98 -0.22 -4.64
N GLU A 212 -7.47 0.50 -5.65
CA GLU A 212 -8.34 1.66 -5.48
C GLU A 212 -9.71 1.28 -4.91
N LEU A 213 -10.30 0.16 -5.35
CA LEU A 213 -11.57 -0.34 -4.79
C LEU A 213 -11.44 -0.68 -3.30
N ILE A 214 -10.33 -1.31 -2.91
CA ILE A 214 -10.03 -1.62 -1.50
C ILE A 214 -9.81 -0.34 -0.69
N LEU A 215 -9.03 0.61 -1.22
CA LEU A 215 -8.78 1.90 -0.57
C LEU A 215 -10.08 2.67 -0.34
N LEU A 216 -10.93 2.72 -1.36
CA LEU A 216 -12.24 3.35 -1.31
C LEU A 216 -13.13 2.68 -0.25
N ARG A 217 -13.24 1.35 -0.25
CA ARG A 217 -14.05 0.60 0.71
C ARG A 217 -13.63 0.92 2.15
N HIS A 218 -12.34 0.89 2.43
CA HIS A 218 -11.81 1.26 3.75
C HIS A 218 -12.04 2.72 4.10
N GLY A 219 -11.95 3.62 3.11
CA GLY A 219 -12.36 5.01 3.25
C GLY A 219 -13.81 5.13 3.71
N LEU A 220 -14.73 4.46 3.01
CA LEU A 220 -16.15 4.47 3.35
C LEU A 220 -16.43 3.87 4.73
N LEU A 221 -15.77 2.77 5.09
CA LEU A 221 -15.85 2.18 6.44
C LEU A 221 -15.40 3.17 7.52
N GLY A 222 -14.24 3.82 7.32
CA GLY A 222 -13.70 4.79 8.26
C GLY A 222 -14.55 6.06 8.41
N LEU A 223 -15.30 6.42 7.37
CA LEU A 223 -16.31 7.50 7.40
C LEU A 223 -17.63 7.09 8.08
N GLY A 224 -17.76 5.86 8.58
CA GLY A 224 -19.01 5.34 9.16
C GLY A 224 -20.06 4.99 8.11
N LEU A 225 -19.66 4.79 6.85
CA LEU A 225 -20.53 4.43 5.72
C LEU A 225 -20.41 2.95 5.35
N GLY A 226 -19.97 2.10 6.28
CA GLY A 226 -19.77 0.66 6.05
C GLY A 226 -21.01 -0.10 5.64
N GLU A 227 -22.17 0.24 6.20
CA GLU A 227 -23.46 -0.36 5.86
C GLU A 227 -24.13 0.31 4.65
N HIS A 228 -23.54 1.38 4.13
CA HIS A 228 -24.09 2.09 2.98
C HIS A 228 -23.87 1.30 1.69
N ARG A 229 -24.84 1.39 0.76
CA ARG A 229 -24.80 0.75 -0.56
C ARG A 229 -23.45 0.93 -1.28
N LEU A 230 -22.85 2.12 -1.20
CA LEU A 230 -21.56 2.40 -1.84
C LEU A 230 -20.42 1.51 -1.32
N SER A 231 -20.39 1.20 -0.02
CA SER A 231 -19.36 0.32 0.55
C SER A 231 -19.56 -1.13 0.10
N GLN A 232 -20.83 -1.58 0.05
CA GLN A 232 -21.20 -2.88 -0.49
C GLN A 232 -20.85 -2.99 -1.98
N GLN A 233 -21.22 -2.01 -2.79
CA GLN A 233 -20.87 -1.95 -4.21
C GLN A 233 -19.36 -1.97 -4.45
N ALA A 234 -18.57 -1.24 -3.65
CA ALA A 234 -17.12 -1.29 -3.76
C ALA A 234 -16.56 -2.69 -3.47
N LEU A 235 -17.14 -3.41 -2.49
CA LEU A 235 -16.79 -4.81 -2.20
C LEU A 235 -17.21 -5.75 -3.34
N GLU A 236 -18.44 -5.64 -3.83
CA GLU A 236 -18.96 -6.45 -4.94
C GLU A 236 -18.14 -6.24 -6.21
N LEU A 237 -17.71 -5.01 -6.51
CA LEU A 237 -16.82 -4.71 -7.64
C LEU A 237 -15.42 -5.32 -7.42
N ALA A 238 -14.89 -5.28 -6.20
CA ALA A 238 -13.61 -5.91 -5.88
C ALA A 238 -13.70 -7.45 -6.01
N GLU A 239 -14.79 -8.04 -5.55
CA GLU A 239 -15.13 -9.46 -5.70
C GLU A 239 -15.25 -9.84 -7.18
N ALA A 240 -16.02 -9.08 -7.96
CA ALA A 240 -16.21 -9.32 -9.38
C ALA A 240 -14.89 -9.22 -10.16
N ARG A 241 -14.06 -8.20 -9.85
CA ARG A 241 -12.70 -8.06 -10.42
C ARG A 241 -11.84 -9.26 -10.05
N SER A 242 -11.82 -9.67 -8.78
CA SER A 242 -11.04 -10.82 -8.31
C SER A 242 -11.49 -12.15 -8.91
N ALA A 243 -12.81 -12.34 -9.08
CA ALA A 243 -13.42 -13.58 -9.53
C ALA A 243 -13.49 -13.74 -11.05
N ALA A 244 -13.28 -12.67 -11.82
CA ALA A 244 -13.41 -12.70 -13.28
C ALA A 244 -12.52 -13.80 -13.88
N ARG A 245 -13.17 -14.84 -14.44
CA ARG A 245 -12.50 -16.05 -14.95
C ARG A 245 -11.73 -15.74 -16.22
N GLY A 246 -10.47 -15.37 -16.08
CA GLY A 246 -9.51 -15.26 -17.17
C GLY A 246 -8.11 -15.18 -16.60
N ALA A 247 -7.15 -15.87 -17.21
CA ALA A 247 -5.74 -15.87 -16.78
C ALA A 247 -5.06 -14.49 -16.78
N ALA A 248 -5.79 -13.42 -17.11
CA ALA A 248 -5.35 -12.06 -17.34
C ALA A 248 -6.24 -10.97 -16.66
N ALA A 249 -7.28 -11.32 -15.91
CA ALA A 249 -8.26 -10.31 -15.47
C ALA A 249 -7.77 -9.40 -14.33
N VAL A 250 -6.95 -9.93 -13.42
CA VAL A 250 -6.23 -9.15 -12.40
C VAL A 250 -4.77 -9.51 -12.48
N SER A 251 -3.90 -8.52 -12.64
CA SER A 251 -2.47 -8.76 -12.68
C SER A 251 -1.96 -9.23 -11.31
N MET A 252 -0.95 -10.10 -11.28
CA MET A 252 -0.31 -10.47 -10.00
C MET A 252 0.28 -9.26 -9.28
N HIS A 253 0.65 -8.25 -10.07
CA HIS A 253 1.08 -6.95 -9.59
C HIS A 253 -0.02 -6.29 -8.76
N GLU A 254 -1.22 -6.09 -9.31
CA GLU A 254 -2.37 -5.52 -8.59
C GLU A 254 -2.72 -6.30 -7.32
N MET A 255 -2.67 -7.63 -7.35
CA MET A 255 -2.94 -8.46 -6.15
C MET A 255 -1.91 -8.22 -5.05
N CYS A 256 -0.62 -8.24 -5.39
CA CYS A 256 0.41 -8.00 -4.40
C CYS A 256 0.39 -6.53 -3.92
N GLU A 257 0.07 -5.56 -4.78
CA GLU A 257 -0.14 -4.15 -4.38
C GLU A 257 -1.31 -4.01 -3.41
N THR A 258 -2.41 -4.71 -3.65
CA THR A 258 -3.59 -4.73 -2.77
C THR A 258 -3.23 -5.28 -1.39
N LEU A 259 -2.53 -6.41 -1.32
CA LEU A 259 -2.05 -6.99 -0.06
C LEU A 259 -1.06 -6.05 0.66
N GLY A 260 -0.23 -5.34 -0.11
CA GLY A 260 0.63 -4.27 0.38
C GLY A 260 -0.17 -3.16 1.06
N LEU A 261 -1.13 -2.59 0.33
CA LEU A 261 -1.99 -1.53 0.83
C LEU A 261 -2.72 -1.95 2.12
N LEU A 262 -3.33 -3.14 2.14
CA LEU A 262 -3.96 -3.69 3.35
C LEU A 262 -2.99 -3.74 4.52
N ARG A 263 -1.73 -4.13 4.30
CA ARG A 263 -0.72 -4.19 5.35
C ARG A 263 -0.38 -2.80 5.88
N ILE A 264 -0.17 -1.82 5.00
CA ILE A 264 0.13 -0.43 5.36
C ILE A 264 -1.00 0.17 6.20
N MET A 265 -2.26 -0.14 5.85
CA MET A 265 -3.43 0.32 6.59
C MET A 265 -3.66 -0.44 7.91
N GLY A 266 -2.85 -1.45 8.24
CA GLY A 266 -3.07 -2.31 9.40
C GLY A 266 -4.31 -3.22 9.26
N ARG A 267 -4.72 -3.50 8.03
CA ARG A 267 -5.91 -4.29 7.65
C ARG A 267 -5.58 -5.63 7.00
N LEU A 268 -4.30 -5.98 6.87
CA LEU A 268 -3.90 -7.30 6.39
C LEU A 268 -4.06 -8.33 7.53
N THR A 269 -5.31 -8.69 7.82
CA THR A 269 -5.69 -9.69 8.82
C THR A 269 -6.46 -10.85 8.16
N PRO A 270 -6.55 -12.01 8.82
CA PRO A 270 -7.36 -13.14 8.34
C PRO A 270 -8.86 -12.82 8.17
N ASP A 271 -9.38 -11.88 8.96
CA ASP A 271 -10.79 -11.47 8.92
C ASP A 271 -11.13 -10.51 7.77
N GLU A 272 -10.12 -9.97 7.10
CA GLU A 272 -10.36 -9.02 6.01
C GLU A 272 -10.89 -9.75 4.77
N PRO A 273 -12.04 -9.32 4.21
CA PRO A 273 -12.60 -9.94 3.02
C PRO A 273 -11.59 -10.04 1.88
N LEU A 274 -11.67 -11.15 1.15
CA LEU A 274 -10.84 -11.45 -0.03
C LEU A 274 -9.35 -11.68 0.24
N VAL A 275 -8.83 -11.47 1.46
CA VAL A 275 -7.40 -11.72 1.75
C VAL A 275 -7.00 -13.15 1.39
N PHE A 276 -7.79 -14.14 1.82
CA PHE A 276 -7.53 -15.54 1.46
C PHE A 276 -7.64 -15.79 -0.04
N ASP A 277 -8.54 -15.12 -0.74
CA ASP A 277 -8.69 -15.27 -2.19
C ASP A 277 -7.49 -14.69 -2.94
N PHE A 278 -6.99 -13.51 -2.53
CA PHE A 278 -5.79 -12.91 -3.09
C PHE A 278 -4.56 -13.77 -2.85
N ILE A 279 -4.35 -14.24 -1.61
CA ILE A 279 -3.23 -15.12 -1.28
C ILE A 279 -3.33 -16.43 -2.07
N ARG A 280 -4.50 -17.07 -2.10
CA ARG A 280 -4.74 -18.30 -2.86
C ARG A 280 -4.40 -18.10 -4.34
N SER A 281 -4.88 -17.02 -4.95
CA SER A 281 -4.65 -16.71 -6.36
C SER A 281 -3.17 -16.45 -6.66
N ALA A 282 -2.49 -15.69 -5.80
CA ALA A 282 -1.06 -15.39 -5.93
C ALA A 282 -0.20 -16.66 -5.78
N VAL A 283 -0.47 -17.48 -4.77
CA VAL A 283 0.22 -18.76 -4.50
C VAL A 283 0.01 -19.76 -5.65
N ASN A 284 -1.22 -19.88 -6.19
CA ASN A 284 -1.50 -20.75 -7.32
C ASN A 284 -0.85 -20.28 -8.64
N SER A 285 -0.40 -19.03 -8.68
CA SER A 285 0.24 -18.37 -9.83
C SER A 285 1.73 -18.14 -9.61
N VAL A 286 2.36 -18.84 -8.67
CA VAL A 286 3.76 -18.64 -8.24
C VAL A 286 4.78 -18.61 -9.39
N ASP A 287 4.55 -19.39 -10.44
CA ASP A 287 5.45 -19.45 -11.60
C ASP A 287 5.46 -18.14 -12.41
N ARG A 288 4.35 -17.40 -12.38
CA ARG A 288 4.19 -16.09 -13.05
C ARG A 288 4.74 -14.94 -12.23
N LEU A 289 4.93 -15.14 -10.93
CA LEU A 289 5.45 -14.11 -10.04
C LEU A 289 6.91 -13.82 -10.36
N ARG A 290 7.21 -12.53 -10.53
CA ARG A 290 8.58 -12.01 -10.54
C ARG A 290 9.22 -12.25 -9.18
N ARG A 291 10.55 -12.25 -9.15
CA ARG A 291 11.29 -12.49 -7.92
C ARG A 291 10.93 -11.53 -6.77
N GLY A 292 10.73 -10.24 -7.09
CA GLY A 292 10.33 -9.23 -6.10
C GLY A 292 8.96 -9.54 -5.48
N GLU A 293 7.97 -9.84 -6.32
CA GLU A 293 6.61 -10.20 -5.90
C GLU A 293 6.59 -11.45 -5.00
N ARG A 294 7.45 -12.44 -5.28
CA ARG A 294 7.60 -13.63 -4.43
C ARG A 294 8.13 -13.31 -3.03
N LEU A 295 9.06 -12.35 -2.92
CA LEU A 295 9.60 -11.93 -1.62
C LEU A 295 8.55 -11.16 -0.82
N ILE A 296 7.81 -10.28 -1.50
CA ILE A 296 6.75 -9.47 -0.88
C ILE A 296 5.60 -10.37 -0.41
N LEU A 297 5.15 -11.29 -1.27
CA LEU A 297 4.10 -12.26 -0.92
C LEU A 297 4.51 -13.15 0.25
N ARG A 298 5.78 -13.56 0.32
CA ARG A 298 6.32 -14.26 1.49
C ARG A 298 6.20 -13.41 2.75
N GLY A 299 6.61 -12.14 2.70
CA GLY A 299 6.47 -11.23 3.82
C GLY A 299 5.02 -11.02 4.26
N HIS A 300 4.06 -11.00 3.33
CA HIS A 300 2.63 -10.94 3.64
C HIS A 300 2.10 -12.23 4.27
N LEU A 301 2.52 -13.39 3.77
CA LEU A 301 2.19 -14.69 4.36
C LEU A 301 2.72 -14.81 5.79
N GLU A 302 3.98 -14.43 6.03
CA GLU A 302 4.56 -14.41 7.38
C GLU A 302 3.81 -13.45 8.31
N HIS A 303 3.40 -12.28 7.81
CA HIS A 303 2.61 -11.32 8.58
C HIS A 303 1.24 -11.90 8.94
N LEU A 304 0.47 -12.38 7.96
CA LEU A 304 -0.83 -13.00 8.19
C LEU A 304 -0.73 -14.21 9.12
N ALA A 305 0.32 -15.00 8.99
CA ALA A 305 0.54 -16.15 9.86
C ALA A 305 0.73 -15.70 11.31
N ARG A 306 1.45 -14.59 11.56
CA ARG A 306 1.59 -14.03 12.92
C ARG A 306 0.32 -13.40 13.47
N GLN A 307 -0.64 -13.03 12.61
CA GLN A 307 -1.94 -12.47 13.02
C GLN A 307 -2.97 -13.56 13.37
N LEU A 308 -2.70 -14.80 12.99
CA LEU A 308 -3.49 -15.94 13.45
C LEU A 308 -3.11 -16.17 14.93
N ASP A 309 -4.05 -15.86 15.84
CA ASP A 309 -3.85 -15.99 17.29
C ASP A 309 -3.53 -17.45 17.65
N PHE A 310 -2.23 -17.72 17.85
CA PHE A 310 -1.75 -18.94 18.48
C PHE A 310 -1.25 -18.61 19.87
N ASP A 311 -1.27 -19.59 20.77
CA ASP A 311 -0.69 -19.43 22.09
C ASP A 311 0.76 -18.90 21.98
N PRO A 312 1.10 -17.77 22.64
CA PRO A 312 2.41 -17.10 22.51
C PRO A 312 3.58 -17.94 23.03
N GLY A 313 3.32 -19.10 23.64
CA GLY A 313 4.30 -20.10 24.04
C GLY A 313 4.62 -21.16 22.98
N VAL A 314 3.85 -21.23 21.87
CA VAL A 314 4.03 -22.26 20.85
C VAL A 314 5.02 -21.77 19.80
N SER A 315 6.16 -22.46 19.72
CA SER A 315 7.16 -22.18 18.71
C SER A 315 6.63 -22.49 17.31
N TRP A 316 7.18 -21.82 16.28
CA TRP A 316 6.90 -22.16 14.87
C TRP A 316 7.23 -23.63 14.53
N GLU A 317 8.06 -24.28 15.34
CA GLU A 317 8.46 -25.69 15.23
C GLU A 317 7.44 -26.66 15.86
N GLU A 318 6.65 -26.22 16.83
CA GLU A 318 5.55 -26.98 17.43
C GLU A 318 4.25 -26.84 16.62
N LEU A 319 3.91 -25.62 16.15
CA LEU A 319 2.85 -25.39 15.16
C LEU A 319 3.04 -26.22 13.88
N ALA A 320 4.30 -26.57 13.63
CA ALA A 320 4.76 -27.36 12.50
C ALA A 320 4.48 -28.86 12.61
N GLN A 321 4.29 -29.38 13.81
CA GLN A 321 4.02 -30.80 14.08
C GLN A 321 2.52 -31.03 14.35
N ALA A 322 1.85 -30.06 14.96
CA ALA A 322 0.41 -30.06 15.17
C ALA A 322 -0.14 -28.67 14.88
N PRO A 323 -0.58 -28.38 13.63
CA PRO A 323 -1.20 -27.10 13.35
C PRO A 323 -2.45 -26.95 14.24
N PRO A 324 -2.64 -25.80 14.91
CA PRO A 324 -3.77 -25.57 15.81
C PRO A 324 -5.09 -25.42 15.04
N PHE A 325 -5.01 -25.30 13.72
CA PHE A 325 -6.17 -25.24 12.84
C PHE A 325 -6.49 -26.60 12.21
N PRO A 326 -7.78 -26.88 11.99
CA PRO A 326 -8.20 -28.09 11.30
C PRO A 326 -7.49 -28.27 9.96
N ALA A 327 -7.04 -29.50 9.68
CA ALA A 327 -6.59 -29.87 8.34
C ALA A 327 -7.73 -29.57 7.35
N GLY A 328 -7.43 -28.84 6.29
CA GLY A 328 -8.37 -28.41 5.25
C GLY A 328 -8.60 -26.90 5.23
N SER A 329 -8.30 -26.23 6.34
CA SER A 329 -8.63 -24.83 6.55
C SER A 329 -7.71 -23.85 5.78
N PRO A 330 -8.20 -22.66 5.39
CA PRO A 330 -7.39 -21.57 4.87
C PRO A 330 -6.21 -21.20 5.78
N GLU A 331 -6.44 -21.21 7.09
CA GLU A 331 -5.50 -20.82 8.14
C GLU A 331 -4.36 -21.85 8.23
N ALA A 332 -4.67 -23.15 8.24
CA ALA A 332 -3.66 -24.20 8.19
C ALA A 332 -2.78 -24.10 6.92
N ALA A 333 -3.40 -23.83 5.76
CA ALA A 333 -2.67 -23.63 4.51
C ALA A 333 -1.75 -22.40 4.58
N LEU A 334 -2.21 -21.31 5.21
CA LEU A 334 -1.43 -20.09 5.39
C LEU A 334 -0.20 -20.33 6.29
N CYS A 335 -0.38 -20.99 7.43
CA CYS A 335 0.73 -21.38 8.33
C CYS A 335 1.77 -22.23 7.61
N LEU A 336 1.31 -23.24 6.84
CA LEU A 336 2.17 -24.09 6.05
C LEU A 336 2.93 -23.29 4.98
N LEU A 337 2.26 -22.36 4.29
CA LEU A 337 2.85 -21.50 3.26
C LEU A 337 3.84 -20.47 3.81
N ALA A 338 3.61 -19.95 5.01
CA ALA A 338 4.54 -19.03 5.67
C ALA A 338 5.81 -19.76 6.16
N ARG A 339 5.66 -21.01 6.63
CA ARG A 339 6.74 -21.79 7.27
C ARG A 339 7.87 -22.18 6.32
N TYR A 340 7.59 -22.58 5.09
CA TYR A 340 8.63 -23.05 4.18
C TYR A 340 8.95 -22.03 3.11
N ASP A 341 10.21 -22.03 2.66
CA ASP A 341 10.61 -21.27 1.48
C ASP A 341 10.08 -21.94 0.19
N TRP A 342 8.77 -21.86 -0.03
CA TRP A 342 8.09 -22.42 -1.20
C TRP A 342 8.44 -21.70 -2.49
N PHE A 343 8.76 -20.41 -2.38
CA PHE A 343 9.05 -19.54 -3.52
C PHE A 343 10.46 -19.75 -4.11
N SER A 344 11.33 -20.47 -3.42
CA SER A 344 12.68 -20.84 -3.87
C SER A 344 12.67 -22.07 -4.80
N ARG A 345 12.41 -21.85 -6.09
CA ARG A 345 12.59 -22.86 -7.18
C ARG A 345 11.85 -24.21 -6.99
N LYS A 346 10.86 -24.31 -6.10
CA LYS A 346 10.05 -25.53 -5.95
C LYS A 346 9.00 -25.59 -7.06
N ASN A 347 8.70 -26.81 -7.52
CA ASN A 347 7.65 -27.06 -8.51
C ASN A 347 6.30 -26.54 -7.99
N ARG A 348 5.48 -25.91 -8.86
CA ARG A 348 4.11 -25.43 -8.56
C ARG A 348 3.27 -26.43 -7.78
N ALA A 349 3.41 -27.72 -8.09
CA ALA A 349 2.71 -28.78 -7.40
C ALA A 349 3.01 -28.82 -5.88
N HIS A 350 4.13 -28.26 -5.43
CA HIS A 350 4.50 -28.22 -4.02
C HIS A 350 4.03 -26.93 -3.35
N VAL A 351 3.76 -25.87 -4.12
CA VAL A 351 3.37 -24.54 -3.61
C VAL A 351 1.85 -24.34 -3.65
N SER A 352 1.09 -25.24 -4.31
CA SER A 352 -0.35 -25.09 -4.47
C SER A 352 -1.12 -25.01 -3.15
N TRP A 353 -1.96 -23.98 -3.04
CA TRP A 353 -2.87 -23.75 -1.90
C TRP A 353 -3.72 -24.99 -1.57
N TYR A 354 -4.27 -25.66 -2.58
CA TYR A 354 -5.14 -26.82 -2.40
C TYR A 354 -4.43 -28.06 -1.86
N ARG A 355 -3.15 -28.27 -2.19
CA ARG A 355 -2.36 -29.36 -1.60
C ARG A 355 -2.02 -29.08 -0.15
N ASN A 356 -1.80 -27.80 0.18
CA ASN A 356 -1.43 -27.37 1.52
C ASN A 356 -2.61 -27.26 2.48
N ARG A 357 -3.86 -27.32 1.98
CA ARG A 357 -5.02 -27.59 2.84
C ARG A 357 -4.96 -28.98 3.48
N GLY A 358 -4.18 -29.93 2.97
CA GLY A 358 -4.20 -31.29 3.49
C GLY A 358 -5.47 -32.04 3.06
N ARG A 359 -5.38 -33.37 2.95
CA ARG A 359 -6.57 -34.21 2.76
C ARG A 359 -7.15 -34.47 4.15
N LEU A 360 -8.43 -34.17 4.33
CA LEU A 360 -9.23 -34.81 5.38
C LEU A 360 -9.02 -36.32 5.18
N ARG A 361 -8.31 -36.96 6.11
CA ARG A 361 -8.22 -38.42 6.16
C ARG A 361 -9.37 -38.94 6.99
#